data_AF-A0A3E2N9A5-F1
#
_entry.id   AF-A0A3E2N9A5-F1
#
_cell.length_a   1.000
_cell.length_b   1.000
_cell.length_c   1.000
_cell.angle_alpha   90.00
_cell.angle_beta   90.00
_cell.angle_gamma   90.00
#
_symmetry.space_group_name_H-M   'P 1'
#
loop_
_entity.id
_entity.type
_entity.pdbx_description
1 polymer ?
#
loop_
_entity_poly.entity_id
_entity_poly.type
_entity_poly.pdbx_seq_one_letter_code
_entity_poly.pdbx_strand_id
1 'polypeptide(L)'
;MKSIEFLSKGEKIPLIVKVSTYPEGNLAIKLYTESHSRLDFWETMTVNLTGLRAKDCAFLNPLDIGSRFPALLKRTRLAASTGQEREADGILYTEYCFDAKKLQRLDPEGYTYYARRQKGELGRKYERLYIALLRLSKYVDGFHYTDYSGWRCLEHSSDTLPLWVEAEDPTTGRQFSIIHQGAVMQLLVTEPDGSQKKTHFRRKEDMASTLLTLFQNRLP
;
A
#
# COMPACT_ATOMS: atom_id res chain seq x y z
N MET A 1 13.25 14.29 15.17
CA MET A 1 13.51 13.52 13.92
C MET A 1 14.20 14.42 12.89
N LYS A 2 14.79 13.90 11.79
CA LYS A 2 15.34 14.79 10.74
C LYS A 2 14.20 15.39 9.92
N SER A 3 14.23 16.69 9.70
CA SER A 3 13.23 17.43 8.95
C SER A 3 13.83 18.11 7.72
N ILE A 4 12.97 18.42 6.75
CA ILE A 4 13.26 19.34 5.65
C ILE A 4 12.54 20.65 5.93
N GLU A 5 13.19 21.78 5.66
CA GLU A 5 12.52 23.07 5.80
C GLU A 5 11.57 23.27 4.63
N PHE A 6 10.32 23.63 4.89
CA PHE A 6 9.39 24.17 3.90
C PHE A 6 9.24 25.67 4.11
N LEU A 7 9.27 26.45 3.04
CA LEU A 7 9.08 27.90 3.13
C LEU A 7 7.62 28.20 2.83
N SER A 8 6.90 28.84 3.74
CA SER A 8 5.52 29.27 3.52
C SER A 8 5.32 30.69 4.02
N LYS A 9 4.90 31.60 3.14
CA LYS A 9 4.63 33.01 3.48
C LYS A 9 5.75 33.71 4.29
N GLY A 10 7.01 33.38 4.00
CA GLY A 10 8.19 33.93 4.70
C GLY A 10 8.63 33.14 5.93
N GLU A 11 7.84 32.18 6.39
CA GLU A 11 8.17 31.32 7.53
C GLU A 11 8.82 30.02 7.07
N LYS A 12 9.79 29.57 7.87
CA LYS A 12 10.41 28.25 7.74
C LYS A 12 9.67 27.27 8.63
N ILE A 13 9.04 26.29 8.02
CA ILE A 13 8.27 25.29 8.73
C ILE A 13 8.96 23.93 8.57
N PRO A 14 9.40 23.29 9.67
CA PRO A 14 10.08 22.01 9.61
C PRO A 14 9.08 20.89 9.29
N LEU A 15 9.33 20.17 8.20
CA LEU A 15 8.57 19.01 7.78
C LEU A 15 9.32 17.72 8.05
N ILE A 16 8.68 16.79 8.75
CA ILE A 16 9.14 15.43 8.89
C ILE A 16 8.59 14.63 7.72
N VAL A 17 9.50 14.01 6.96
CA VAL A 17 9.17 13.12 5.85
C VAL A 17 8.95 11.72 6.41
N LYS A 18 7.82 11.10 6.07
CA LYS A 18 7.53 9.70 6.36
C LYS A 18 7.33 8.92 5.07
N VAL A 19 8.14 7.87 4.91
CA VAL A 19 8.15 6.99 3.75
C VAL A 19 7.31 5.75 4.07
N SER A 20 6.45 5.37 3.13
CA SER A 20 5.65 4.15 3.17
C SER A 20 5.40 3.64 1.75
N THR A 21 4.41 2.78 1.59
CA THR A 21 4.06 2.16 0.32
C THR A 21 2.56 2.25 0.08
N TYR A 22 2.15 2.58 -1.13
CA TYR A 22 0.81 2.29 -1.59
C TYR A 22 0.56 0.77 -1.70
N PRO A 23 -0.70 0.32 -1.79
CA PRO A 23 -1.05 -1.11 -1.79
C PRO A 23 -0.23 -1.96 -2.76
N GLU A 24 -0.08 -1.49 -4.00
CA GLU A 24 0.67 -2.14 -5.08
C GLU A 24 2.20 -2.07 -4.92
N GLY A 25 2.69 -1.38 -3.90
CA GLY A 25 4.12 -1.23 -3.61
C GLY A 25 4.76 0.05 -4.16
N ASN A 26 3.98 0.94 -4.77
CA ASN A 26 4.46 2.26 -5.19
C ASN A 26 4.90 3.09 -3.98
N LEU A 27 5.88 3.98 -4.19
CA LEU A 27 6.41 4.86 -3.14
C LEU A 27 5.34 5.83 -2.65
N ALA A 28 5.08 5.84 -1.35
CA ALA A 28 4.18 6.80 -0.71
C ALA A 28 4.96 7.69 0.26
N ILE A 29 4.81 9.01 0.14
CA ILE A 29 5.44 9.99 1.03
C ILE A 29 4.38 10.90 1.64
N LYS A 30 4.39 10.98 2.98
CA LYS A 30 3.58 11.90 3.77
C LYS A 30 4.46 12.85 4.57
N LEU A 31 3.94 14.04 4.84
CA LEU A 31 4.61 15.12 5.54
C LEU A 31 3.88 15.43 6.83
N TYR A 32 4.66 15.66 7.88
CA TYR A 32 4.18 15.93 9.22
C TYR A 32 4.90 17.14 9.83
N THR A 33 4.23 17.87 10.70
CA THR A 33 4.89 18.71 11.70
C THR A 33 5.08 17.93 13.00
N GLU A 34 5.98 18.42 13.86
CA GLU A 34 6.13 17.94 15.23
C GLU A 34 5.72 19.04 16.20
N SER A 35 4.76 18.73 17.07
CA SER A 35 4.31 19.58 18.16
C SER A 35 4.20 18.74 19.42
N HIS A 36 4.86 19.15 20.51
CA HIS A 36 4.82 18.45 21.81
C HIS A 36 5.10 16.94 21.69
N SER A 37 6.11 16.56 20.90
CA SER A 37 6.50 15.16 20.65
C SER A 37 5.44 14.30 19.93
N ARG A 38 4.43 14.94 19.31
CA ARG A 38 3.43 14.29 18.46
C ARG A 38 3.61 14.73 17.01
N LEU A 39 3.47 13.77 16.09
CA LEU A 39 3.42 14.04 14.67
C LEU A 39 2.00 14.45 14.28
N ASP A 40 1.83 15.69 13.84
CA ASP A 40 0.57 16.16 13.28
C ASP A 40 0.66 16.07 11.75
N PHE A 41 -0.32 15.42 11.12
CA PHE A 41 -0.35 15.26 9.67
C PHE A 41 -0.47 16.62 9.02
N TRP A 42 0.37 16.84 8.01
CA TRP A 42 0.31 18.03 7.19
C TRP A 42 -0.26 17.72 5.82
N GLU A 43 0.45 16.93 5.02
CA GLU A 43 0.09 16.74 3.62
C GLU A 43 0.64 15.42 3.05
N THR A 44 0.00 14.91 2.01
CA THR A 44 0.51 13.80 1.20
C THR A 44 1.30 14.35 0.01
N MET A 45 2.60 14.04 -0.06
CA MET A 45 3.48 14.55 -1.12
C MET A 45 3.29 13.83 -2.45
N THR A 46 3.05 12.52 -2.39
CA THR A 46 2.87 11.67 -3.57
C THR A 46 1.40 11.35 -3.79
N VAL A 47 1.04 10.96 -5.00
CA VAL A 47 -0.29 10.41 -5.33
C VAL A 47 -0.13 9.04 -5.97
N ASN A 48 -1.14 8.20 -5.79
CA ASN A 48 -1.14 6.85 -6.34
C ASN A 48 -2.03 6.74 -7.58
N LEU A 49 -1.43 7.02 -8.75
CA LEU A 49 -2.09 6.82 -10.04
C LEU A 49 -1.92 5.37 -10.49
N THR A 50 -2.88 4.87 -11.27
CA THR A 50 -2.92 3.47 -11.72
C THR A 50 -1.61 3.00 -12.35
N GLY A 51 -1.09 1.86 -11.90
CA GLY A 51 0.06 1.18 -12.49
C GLY A 51 1.36 1.37 -11.71
N LEU A 52 2.22 0.35 -11.80
CA LEU A 52 3.47 0.29 -11.04
C LEU A 52 4.46 1.34 -11.49
N ARG A 53 5.15 1.94 -10.53
CA ARG A 53 6.22 2.92 -10.74
C ARG A 53 7.58 2.26 -10.65
N ALA A 54 8.57 2.88 -11.31
CA ALA A 54 9.95 2.51 -11.10
C ALA A 54 10.36 2.74 -9.63
N LYS A 55 11.45 2.08 -9.21
CA LYS A 55 11.97 2.25 -7.85
C LYS A 55 12.23 3.72 -7.54
N ASP A 56 11.83 4.14 -6.35
CA ASP A 56 11.97 5.49 -5.84
C ASP A 56 11.24 6.57 -6.67
N CYS A 57 10.44 6.18 -7.67
CA CYS A 57 9.63 7.09 -8.47
C CYS A 57 8.19 7.17 -7.97
N ALA A 58 7.63 8.37 -7.98
CA ALA A 58 6.22 8.61 -7.70
C ALA A 58 5.74 9.90 -8.37
N PHE A 59 4.43 9.95 -8.66
CA PHE A 59 3.77 11.20 -9.06
C PHE A 59 3.60 12.09 -7.83
N LEU A 60 3.88 13.39 -7.98
CA LEU A 60 3.60 14.36 -6.92
C LEU A 60 2.12 14.70 -6.91
N ASN A 61 1.56 14.89 -5.71
CA ASN A 61 0.26 15.50 -5.56
C ASN A 61 0.39 17.03 -5.81
N PRO A 62 -0.22 17.59 -6.86
CA PRO A 62 -0.13 19.01 -7.17
C PRO A 62 -1.20 19.84 -6.45
N LEU A 63 -2.16 19.19 -5.77
CA LEU A 63 -3.29 19.85 -5.12
C LEU A 63 -2.86 20.67 -3.91
N ASP A 64 -3.64 21.71 -3.61
CA ASP A 64 -3.44 22.62 -2.48
C ASP A 64 -2.00 23.17 -2.41
N ILE A 65 -1.27 22.83 -1.34
CA ILE A 65 0.11 23.26 -1.12
C ILE A 65 1.11 22.50 -2.02
N GLY A 66 0.67 21.42 -2.66
CA GLY A 66 1.48 20.50 -3.45
C GLY A 66 2.06 21.09 -4.73
N SER A 67 1.43 22.13 -5.27
CA SER A 67 1.99 22.99 -6.33
C SER A 67 3.39 23.54 -5.99
N ARG A 68 3.76 23.58 -4.70
CA ARG A 68 5.05 24.08 -4.21
C ARG A 68 6.09 22.97 -3.97
N PHE A 69 5.72 21.70 -4.09
CA PHE A 69 6.64 20.57 -3.94
C PHE A 69 7.79 20.58 -4.96
N PRO A 70 7.61 20.91 -6.25
CA PRO A 70 8.73 21.00 -7.18
C PRO A 70 9.85 21.93 -6.70
N ALA A 71 9.49 23.11 -6.17
CA ALA A 71 10.46 24.06 -5.62
C ALA A 71 11.15 23.52 -4.34
N LEU A 72 10.40 22.85 -3.47
CA LEU A 72 10.93 22.18 -2.28
C LEU A 72 11.95 21.10 -2.65
N LEU A 73 11.59 20.22 -3.60
CA LEU A 73 12.43 19.11 -4.04
C LEU A 73 13.70 19.61 -4.72
N LYS A 74 13.60 20.68 -5.54
CA LYS A 74 14.76 21.32 -6.16
C LYS A 74 15.73 21.89 -5.12
N ARG A 75 15.23 22.61 -4.11
CA ARG A 75 16.08 23.23 -3.06
C ARG A 75 16.76 22.18 -2.18
N THR A 76 16.03 21.16 -1.77
CA THR A 76 16.55 20.05 -0.94
C THR A 76 17.35 19.03 -1.75
N ARG A 77 17.24 19.10 -3.08
CA ARG A 77 17.71 18.09 -4.04
C ARG A 77 17.20 16.70 -3.65
N LEU A 78 15.97 16.61 -3.14
CA LEU A 78 15.40 15.36 -2.61
C LEU A 78 14.91 14.44 -3.74
N ALA A 79 14.53 15.01 -4.88
CA ALA A 79 14.11 14.27 -6.05
C ALA A 79 14.41 15.07 -7.33
N ALA A 80 14.43 14.38 -8.46
CA ALA A 80 14.52 14.98 -9.79
C ALA A 80 13.29 14.57 -10.62
N SER A 81 12.80 15.48 -11.46
CA SER A 81 11.73 15.15 -12.42
C SER A 81 12.21 14.08 -13.39
N THR A 82 11.37 13.10 -13.68
CA THR A 82 11.67 12.08 -14.70
C THR A 82 11.27 12.54 -16.11
N GLY A 83 10.55 13.66 -16.22
CA GLY A 83 9.93 14.12 -17.46
C GLY A 83 8.64 13.38 -17.82
N GLN A 84 8.24 12.37 -17.04
CA GLN A 84 6.96 11.69 -17.24
C GLN A 84 5.84 12.50 -16.63
N GLU A 85 4.77 12.64 -17.39
CA GLU A 85 3.55 13.33 -16.98
C GLU A 85 2.35 12.43 -17.22
N ARG A 86 1.32 12.62 -16.41
CA ARG A 86 0.05 11.92 -16.55
C ARG A 86 -1.08 12.84 -16.18
N GLU A 87 -2.09 12.89 -17.04
CA GLU A 87 -3.34 13.57 -16.73
C GLU A 87 -4.34 12.58 -16.12
N ALA A 88 -5.00 12.98 -15.04
CA ALA A 88 -6.12 12.26 -14.46
C ALA A 88 -7.09 13.29 -13.86
N ASP A 89 -8.39 13.14 -14.16
CA ASP A 89 -9.46 14.05 -13.70
C ASP A 89 -9.18 15.54 -13.98
N GLY A 90 -8.58 15.83 -15.14
CA GLY A 90 -8.21 17.19 -15.56
C GLY A 90 -7.02 17.79 -14.80
N ILE A 91 -6.31 17.00 -14.01
CA ILE A 91 -5.11 17.41 -13.27
C ILE A 91 -3.89 16.74 -13.89
N LEU A 92 -2.85 17.54 -14.17
CA LEU A 92 -1.57 17.06 -14.66
C LEU A 92 -0.63 16.73 -13.50
N TYR A 93 -0.17 15.48 -13.46
CA TYR A 93 0.74 14.96 -12.46
C TYR A 93 2.11 14.70 -13.08
N THR A 94 3.16 15.26 -12.47
CA THR A 94 4.55 15.03 -12.90
C THR A 94 5.20 13.99 -12.00
N GLU A 95 5.91 13.02 -12.59
CA GLU A 95 6.65 11.99 -11.87
C GLU A 95 8.05 12.49 -11.48
N TYR A 96 8.45 12.14 -10.26
CA TYR A 96 9.76 12.44 -9.71
C TYR A 96 10.42 11.17 -9.21
N CYS A 97 11.72 11.05 -9.44
CA CYS A 97 12.59 10.01 -8.89
C CYS A 97 13.32 10.58 -7.66
N PHE A 98 13.07 9.99 -6.50
CA PHE A 98 13.59 10.44 -5.21
C PHE A 98 14.98 9.86 -4.94
N ASP A 99 15.83 10.64 -4.26
CA ASP A 99 17.15 10.18 -3.82
C ASP A 99 17.00 9.19 -2.65
N ALA A 100 17.22 7.91 -2.97
CA ALA A 100 17.24 6.79 -2.04
C ALA A 100 18.02 7.07 -0.75
N LYS A 101 19.23 7.63 -0.84
CA LYS A 101 20.10 7.88 0.32
C LYS A 101 19.51 8.97 1.20
N LYS A 102 18.86 9.97 0.61
CA LYS A 102 18.20 11.05 1.37
C LYS A 102 16.92 10.56 2.02
N LEU A 103 16.08 9.81 1.31
CA LEU A 103 14.89 9.18 1.90
C LEU A 103 15.29 8.30 3.08
N GLN A 104 16.30 7.45 2.92
CA GLN A 104 16.82 6.61 4.01
C GLN A 104 17.37 7.43 5.18
N ARG A 105 17.97 8.60 4.95
CA ARG A 105 18.45 9.48 6.04
C ARG A 105 17.32 10.18 6.76
N LEU A 106 16.23 10.51 6.08
CA LEU A 106 15.07 11.21 6.63
C LEU A 106 14.17 10.26 7.41
N ASP A 107 13.92 9.07 6.86
CA ASP A 107 13.10 8.03 7.48
C ASP A 107 13.71 6.63 7.23
N PRO A 108 14.73 6.23 8.02
CA PRO A 108 15.43 4.96 7.82
C PRO A 108 14.51 3.75 7.88
N GLU A 109 13.57 3.75 8.82
CA GLU A 109 12.62 2.65 9.03
C GLU A 109 11.60 2.58 7.90
N GLY A 110 10.95 3.70 7.57
CA GLY A 110 9.97 3.77 6.48
C GLY A 110 10.57 3.45 5.12
N TYR A 111 11.78 3.94 4.85
CA TYR A 111 12.47 3.65 3.59
C TYR A 111 12.93 2.18 3.52
N THR A 112 13.43 1.61 4.62
CA THR A 112 13.74 0.18 4.67
C THR A 112 12.50 -0.66 4.44
N TYR A 113 11.35 -0.25 5.00
CA TYR A 113 10.08 -0.89 4.76
C TYR A 113 9.66 -0.82 3.29
N TYR A 114 9.69 0.37 2.69
CA TYR A 114 9.41 0.57 1.28
C TYR A 114 10.32 -0.29 0.38
N ALA A 115 11.64 -0.21 0.58
CA ALA A 115 12.62 -0.89 -0.26
C ALA A 115 12.46 -2.41 -0.18
N ARG A 116 12.21 -2.96 1.01
CA ARG A 116 11.98 -4.40 1.17
C ARG A 116 10.64 -4.84 0.57
N ARG A 117 9.58 -4.01 0.63
CA ARG A 117 8.28 -4.32 -0.01
C ARG A 117 8.38 -4.27 -1.53
N GLN A 118 9.11 -3.30 -2.08
CA GLN A 118 9.40 -3.15 -3.51
C GLN A 118 10.21 -4.33 -4.07
N LYS A 119 11.12 -4.90 -3.27
CA LYS A 119 11.88 -6.10 -3.61
C LYS A 119 11.18 -7.43 -3.28
N GLY A 120 10.01 -7.39 -2.64
CA GLY A 120 9.32 -8.58 -2.14
C GLY A 120 9.97 -9.25 -0.91
N GLU A 121 11.05 -8.71 -0.35
CA GLU A 121 11.85 -9.23 0.78
C GLU A 121 11.18 -9.07 2.16
N LEU A 122 10.19 -8.18 2.27
CA LEU A 122 9.54 -7.89 3.55
C LEU A 122 8.38 -8.83 3.86
N GLY A 123 8.41 -10.07 3.33
CA GLY A 123 7.49 -11.17 3.65
C GLY A 123 6.14 -10.67 4.10
N ARG A 124 5.27 -10.33 3.14
CA ARG A 124 4.01 -9.60 3.32
C ARG A 124 3.38 -9.93 4.69
N LYS A 125 2.80 -8.96 5.41
CA LYS A 125 1.67 -9.31 6.29
C LYS A 125 0.78 -10.19 5.38
N TYR A 126 0.57 -11.46 5.75
CA TYR A 126 -0.05 -12.51 4.91
C TYR A 126 0.81 -13.16 3.79
N GLU A 127 2.13 -13.22 3.89
CA GLU A 127 3.01 -13.85 2.89
C GLU A 127 2.58 -15.26 2.53
N ARG A 128 2.37 -16.12 3.53
CA ARG A 128 1.91 -17.50 3.30
C ARG A 128 0.53 -17.55 2.64
N LEU A 129 -0.34 -16.58 2.94
CA LEU A 129 -1.64 -16.45 2.28
C LEU A 129 -1.44 -16.08 0.80
N TYR A 130 -0.58 -15.12 0.48
CA TYR A 130 -0.31 -14.74 -0.91
C TYR A 130 0.40 -15.83 -1.70
N ILE A 131 1.32 -16.58 -1.08
CA ILE A 131 1.92 -17.78 -1.68
C ILE A 131 0.82 -18.81 -1.97
N ALA A 132 -0.12 -19.02 -1.04
CA ALA A 132 -1.25 -19.92 -1.25
C ALA A 132 -2.15 -19.44 -2.40
N LEU A 133 -2.55 -18.17 -2.41
CA LEU A 133 -3.38 -17.57 -3.47
C LEU A 133 -2.71 -17.65 -4.85
N LEU A 134 -1.40 -17.37 -4.93
CA LEU A 134 -0.62 -17.51 -6.17
C LEU A 134 -0.54 -18.98 -6.63
N ARG A 135 -0.35 -19.92 -5.69
CA ARG A 135 -0.34 -21.35 -6.01
C ARG A 135 -1.71 -21.78 -6.56
N LEU A 136 -2.80 -21.34 -5.94
CA LEU A 136 -4.15 -21.61 -6.43
C LEU A 136 -4.38 -21.02 -7.81
N SER A 137 -4.08 -19.73 -8.01
CA SER A 137 -4.22 -19.07 -9.32
C SER A 137 -3.39 -19.74 -10.43
N LYS A 138 -2.26 -20.34 -10.07
CA LYS A 138 -1.39 -21.04 -11.04
C LYS A 138 -1.88 -22.45 -11.41
N TYR A 139 -2.45 -23.19 -10.46
CA TYR A 139 -2.71 -24.62 -10.63
C TYR A 139 -4.19 -25.01 -10.62
N VAL A 140 -5.08 -24.12 -10.19
CA VAL A 140 -6.53 -24.33 -10.16
C VAL A 140 -7.16 -23.56 -11.31
N ASP A 141 -7.71 -24.29 -12.28
CA ASP A 141 -8.27 -23.70 -13.50
C ASP A 141 -9.33 -22.63 -13.20
N GLY A 142 -9.09 -21.44 -13.75
CA GLY A 142 -9.96 -20.27 -13.63
C GLY A 142 -9.95 -19.58 -12.26
N PHE A 143 -9.21 -20.10 -11.27
CA PHE A 143 -9.10 -19.45 -9.97
C PHE A 143 -8.45 -18.07 -10.10
N HIS A 144 -9.11 -17.05 -9.56
CA HIS A 144 -8.59 -15.69 -9.54
C HIS A 144 -8.91 -15.01 -8.21
N TYR A 145 -8.16 -13.96 -7.90
CA TYR A 145 -8.37 -13.16 -6.69
C TYR A 145 -8.07 -11.69 -6.94
N THR A 146 -8.75 -10.83 -6.19
CA THR A 146 -8.59 -9.38 -6.18
C THR A 146 -8.24 -8.94 -4.76
N ASP A 147 -7.19 -8.13 -4.63
CA ASP A 147 -6.71 -7.60 -3.35
C ASP A 147 -7.11 -6.13 -3.19
N TYR A 148 -7.97 -5.85 -2.22
CA TYR A 148 -8.47 -4.53 -1.83
C TYR A 148 -7.77 -3.98 -0.57
N SER A 149 -6.72 -4.64 -0.09
CA SER A 149 -6.01 -4.26 1.14
C SER A 149 -5.46 -2.84 1.07
N GLY A 150 -5.71 -2.03 2.11
CA GLY A 150 -5.28 -0.63 2.12
C GLY A 150 -6.10 0.31 1.23
N TRP A 151 -7.23 -0.17 0.68
CA TRP A 151 -8.23 0.64 -0.01
C TRP A 151 -9.56 0.66 0.77
N ARG A 152 -10.13 1.86 0.93
CA ARG A 152 -11.29 2.28 1.75
C ARG A 152 -11.07 2.32 3.29
N CYS A 153 -10.97 3.53 3.84
CA CYS A 153 -11.63 3.85 5.10
C CYS A 153 -13.14 3.73 4.85
N LEU A 154 -13.89 3.10 5.75
CA LEU A 154 -15.33 3.37 5.82
C LEU A 154 -15.50 4.87 6.11
N GLU A 155 -16.49 5.51 5.50
CA GLU A 155 -16.84 6.89 5.80
C GLU A 155 -17.06 7.00 7.32
N HIS A 156 -16.33 7.91 7.99
CA HIS A 156 -16.26 8.08 9.46
C HIS A 156 -15.43 7.06 10.28
N SER A 157 -14.56 6.26 9.66
CA SER A 157 -13.60 5.40 10.38
C SER A 157 -12.16 5.85 10.17
N SER A 158 -11.33 5.84 11.22
CA SER A 158 -9.87 6.04 11.14
C SER A 158 -9.10 4.80 10.69
N ASP A 159 -9.78 3.67 10.51
CA ASP A 159 -9.14 2.38 10.29
C ASP A 159 -9.24 1.97 8.81
N THR A 160 -8.12 2.05 8.10
CA THR A 160 -7.95 1.30 6.83
C THR A 160 -7.86 -0.19 7.17
N LEU A 161 -8.71 -1.04 6.58
CA LEU A 161 -8.60 -2.48 6.80
C LEU A 161 -7.23 -2.97 6.36
N PRO A 162 -6.44 -3.58 7.26
CA PRO A 162 -5.09 -4.03 6.92
C PRO A 162 -5.06 -5.24 5.98
N LEU A 163 -6.21 -5.88 5.69
CA LEU A 163 -6.39 -6.92 4.67
C LEU A 163 -7.83 -7.00 4.21
N TRP A 164 -8.06 -7.02 2.90
CA TRP A 164 -9.30 -7.45 2.28
C TRP A 164 -8.99 -8.07 0.91
N VAL A 165 -9.23 -9.37 0.75
CA VAL A 165 -9.07 -10.10 -0.52
C VAL A 165 -10.35 -10.82 -0.84
N GLU A 166 -10.78 -10.77 -2.10
CA GLU A 166 -11.85 -11.60 -2.65
C GLU A 166 -11.27 -12.57 -3.67
N ALA A 167 -11.71 -13.83 -3.66
CA ALA A 167 -11.29 -14.83 -4.62
C ALA A 167 -12.48 -15.67 -5.08
N GLU A 168 -12.36 -16.25 -6.26
CA GLU A 168 -13.39 -17.09 -6.86
C GLU A 168 -12.78 -18.34 -7.49
N ASP A 169 -13.42 -19.49 -7.24
CA ASP A 169 -13.18 -20.74 -7.96
C ASP A 169 -14.35 -20.99 -8.94
N PRO A 170 -14.20 -20.65 -10.23
CA PRO A 170 -15.30 -20.74 -11.19
C PRO A 170 -15.70 -22.18 -11.52
N THR A 171 -14.83 -23.17 -11.22
CA THR A 171 -15.16 -24.58 -11.45
C THR A 171 -16.23 -25.06 -10.47
N THR A 172 -16.20 -24.53 -9.24
CA THR A 172 -17.15 -24.89 -8.19
C THR A 172 -18.17 -23.80 -7.92
N GLY A 173 -18.01 -22.59 -8.46
CA GLY A 173 -18.85 -21.42 -8.18
C GLY A 173 -18.65 -20.86 -6.76
N ARG A 174 -17.58 -21.27 -6.07
CA ARG A 174 -17.29 -20.84 -4.69
C ARG A 174 -16.60 -19.49 -4.67
N GLN A 175 -17.03 -18.63 -3.76
CA GLN A 175 -16.42 -17.34 -3.49
C GLN A 175 -15.78 -17.31 -2.10
N PHE A 176 -14.69 -16.56 -1.97
CA PHE A 176 -13.90 -16.44 -0.75
C PHE A 176 -13.71 -14.97 -0.42
N SER A 177 -13.98 -14.57 0.82
CA SER A 177 -13.65 -13.24 1.33
C SER A 177 -12.72 -13.35 2.54
N ILE A 178 -11.58 -12.68 2.47
CA ILE A 178 -10.49 -12.77 3.44
C ILE A 178 -10.24 -11.38 4.03
N ILE A 179 -10.47 -11.22 5.32
CA ILE A 179 -10.43 -9.92 5.99
C ILE A 179 -9.61 -10.01 7.28
N HIS A 180 -8.82 -8.98 7.60
CA HIS A 180 -8.18 -8.84 8.91
C HIS A 180 -8.72 -7.61 9.65
N GLN A 181 -9.39 -7.84 10.76
CA GLN A 181 -9.94 -6.80 11.64
C GLN A 181 -9.37 -6.95 13.05
N GLY A 182 -8.75 -5.89 13.57
CA GLY A 182 -8.12 -5.90 14.89
C GLY A 182 -7.05 -6.99 15.01
N ALA A 183 -7.26 -7.95 15.92
CA ALA A 183 -6.34 -9.06 16.19
C ALA A 183 -6.72 -10.39 15.49
N VAL A 184 -7.78 -10.42 14.69
CA VAL A 184 -8.35 -11.66 14.13
C VAL A 184 -8.48 -11.58 12.62
N MET A 185 -8.10 -12.65 11.93
CA MET A 185 -8.40 -12.83 10.52
C MET A 185 -9.65 -13.68 10.31
N GLN A 186 -10.39 -13.39 9.24
CA GLN A 186 -11.65 -14.03 8.90
C GLN A 186 -11.56 -14.55 7.46
N LEU A 187 -12.00 -15.80 7.25
CA LEU A 187 -12.28 -16.38 5.94
C LEU A 187 -13.79 -16.65 5.88
N LEU A 188 -14.45 -16.04 4.92
CA LEU A 188 -15.83 -16.36 4.55
C LEU A 188 -15.80 -17.15 3.25
N VAL A 189 -16.40 -18.33 3.23
CA VAL A 189 -16.62 -19.13 2.02
C VAL A 189 -18.10 -19.08 1.70
N THR A 190 -18.45 -18.66 0.49
CA THR A 190 -19.81 -18.69 -0.04
C THR A 190 -19.90 -19.77 -1.10
N GLU A 191 -20.75 -20.76 -0.87
CA GLU A 191 -21.06 -21.83 -1.82
C GLU A 191 -22.04 -21.31 -2.90
N PRO A 192 -22.18 -22.01 -4.04
CA PRO A 192 -23.05 -21.57 -5.14
C PRO A 192 -24.54 -21.46 -4.78
N ASP A 193 -24.97 -22.22 -3.77
CA ASP A 193 -26.34 -22.19 -3.24
C ASP A 193 -26.59 -20.98 -2.30
N GLY A 194 -25.56 -20.15 -2.11
CA GLY A 194 -25.58 -18.99 -1.20
C GLY A 194 -25.28 -19.33 0.25
N SER A 195 -25.03 -20.59 0.59
CA SER A 195 -24.64 -20.97 1.95
C SER A 195 -23.26 -20.41 2.30
N GLN A 196 -23.12 -19.93 3.54
CA GLN A 196 -21.91 -19.22 3.98
C GLN A 196 -21.28 -19.91 5.17
N LYS A 197 -19.96 -20.12 5.10
CA LYS A 197 -19.15 -20.64 6.20
C LYS A 197 -18.07 -19.64 6.59
N LYS A 198 -18.13 -19.16 7.83
CA LYS A 198 -17.17 -18.21 8.39
C LYS A 198 -16.19 -18.91 9.34
N THR A 199 -14.90 -18.68 9.15
CA THR A 199 -13.83 -19.23 9.97
C THR A 199 -12.92 -18.11 10.49
N HIS A 200 -12.55 -18.17 11.77
CA HIS A 200 -11.71 -17.18 12.43
C HIS A 200 -10.32 -17.76 12.72
N PHE A 201 -9.29 -16.95 12.48
CA PHE A 201 -7.90 -17.35 12.66
C PHE A 201 -7.17 -16.37 13.57
N ARG A 202 -6.51 -16.91 14.60
CA ARG A 202 -5.59 -16.15 15.46
C ARG A 202 -4.16 -16.11 14.89
N ARG A 203 -3.76 -17.15 14.15
CA ARG A 203 -2.47 -17.25 13.47
C ARG A 203 -2.67 -17.20 11.95
N LYS A 204 -1.73 -16.58 11.24
CA LYS A 204 -1.86 -16.33 9.79
C LYS A 204 -1.50 -17.55 8.97
N GLU A 205 -0.61 -18.36 9.51
CA GLU A 205 -0.12 -19.62 8.97
C GLU A 205 -1.27 -20.63 8.84
N ASP A 206 -2.18 -20.63 9.81
CA ASP A 206 -3.33 -21.53 9.86
C ASP A 206 -4.29 -21.23 8.71
N MET A 207 -4.55 -19.94 8.42
CA MET A 207 -5.42 -19.55 7.30
C MET A 207 -4.87 -20.02 5.94
N ALA A 208 -3.58 -19.79 5.69
CA ALA A 208 -2.96 -20.23 4.43
C ALA A 208 -3.05 -21.75 4.26
N SER A 209 -2.85 -22.49 5.35
CA SER A 209 -2.94 -23.94 5.36
C SER A 209 -4.37 -24.40 5.10
N THR A 210 -5.36 -23.83 5.78
CA THR A 210 -6.79 -24.13 5.55
C THR A 210 -7.20 -23.84 4.12
N LEU A 211 -6.78 -22.70 3.55
CA LEU A 211 -7.10 -22.35 2.17
C LEU A 211 -6.54 -23.39 1.19
N LEU A 212 -5.28 -23.83 1.36
CA LEU A 212 -4.70 -24.86 0.51
C LEU A 212 -5.40 -26.23 0.68
N THR A 213 -5.81 -26.58 1.89
CA THR A 213 -6.54 -27.84 2.16
C THR A 213 -7.86 -27.91 1.39
N LEU A 214 -8.56 -26.78 1.20
CA LEU A 214 -9.80 -26.74 0.42
C LEU A 214 -9.60 -27.16 -1.05
N PHE A 215 -8.38 -27.06 -1.57
CA PHE A 215 -8.01 -27.40 -2.95
C PHE A 215 -7.01 -28.55 -3.04
N GLN A 216 -6.77 -29.30 -1.96
CA GLN A 216 -5.70 -30.30 -1.89
C GLN A 216 -5.76 -31.35 -3.00
N ASN A 217 -6.97 -31.72 -3.45
CA ASN A 217 -7.17 -32.70 -4.52
C ASN A 217 -6.93 -32.13 -5.95
N ARG A 218 -6.74 -30.82 -6.07
CA ARG A 218 -6.55 -30.09 -7.35
C ARG A 218 -5.17 -29.47 -7.47
N LEU A 219 -4.34 -29.58 -6.43
CA LEU A 219 -2.98 -29.07 -6.41
C LEU A 219 -1.98 -30.21 -6.68
N PRO A 220 -0.90 -29.96 -7.45
CA PRO A 220 0.20 -30.90 -7.60
C PRO A 220 1.06 -31.00 -6.33
#